data_AF-A0A7D5QXR7-F1
#
_entry.id   AF-A0A7D5QXR7-F1
#
_cell.length_a   1.000
_cell.length_b   1.000
_cell.length_c   1.000
_cell.angle_alpha   90.00
_cell.angle_beta   90.00
_cell.angle_gamma   90.00
#
_symmetry.space_group_name_H-M   'P 1'
#
loop_
_entity.id
_entity.type
_entity.pdbx_description
1 polymer ?
#
loop_
_entity_poly.entity_id
_entity_poly.type
_entity_poly.pdbx_seq_one_letter_code
_entity_poly.pdbx_strand_id
1 'polypeptide(L)'
;MSKYNFYFNLGRSTYNARINGFVNPDGYLLSVHRYTPQRIKFCLELGLEFDELIFADNGFFKHINLLKKEFNNLSTPLLKQITDIERSLDHSIYPNEVPTELREKYRILINNIKNKLSSIEKEIIPENTVSEQNKINPKRLICREDILLASLIGLSIEPEYVKKYSSFYTYRNKRSARFYNNTISKKYGKYFGKPYGVISAVDYDSAFNAGKEMAKNNVRNLALGVGASMADNNWTDYYIKQKKIVELPRKVPRRSLRTPLIVKGICDGYYSWNKKYPSKFHFLGLGSQIMILICSLIMHKTREVSFDATSPIKDGFMGLIYFNKPAEKKVSARTLSLMFCKNPDSEWGCNCKYCKHYLPNYPFDYEQAVEWYEQNDRPKKILAKHLKGNIGLPESLPMFSEPDKGQRRTDIRDWRMGHNHIMIKNLVKEIEKNDKEMNLKTFTKNKVIEYADSTTAPHAYGASLGYSIAIGQF
;
A
#
# COMPACT_ATOMS: atom_id res chain seq x y z
N MET A 1 -10.11 -22.33 -1.54
CA MET A 1 -9.88 -20.86 -1.51
C MET A 1 -8.39 -20.63 -1.66
N SER A 2 -7.98 -19.67 -2.49
CA SER A 2 -6.58 -19.24 -2.66
C SER A 2 -6.01 -18.75 -1.32
N LYS A 3 -4.75 -19.05 -1.01
CA LYS A 3 -4.08 -18.53 0.18
C LYS A 3 -3.77 -17.04 0.02
N TYR A 4 -3.25 -16.63 -1.13
CA TYR A 4 -2.98 -15.23 -1.45
C TYR A 4 -4.11 -14.62 -2.30
N ASN A 5 -4.56 -13.42 -1.93
CA ASN A 5 -5.70 -12.76 -2.58
C ASN A 5 -5.46 -11.25 -2.75
N PHE A 6 -5.90 -10.65 -3.86
CA PHE A 6 -5.93 -9.19 -4.03
C PHE A 6 -7.35 -8.68 -4.19
N TYR A 7 -7.78 -7.82 -3.26
CA TYR A 7 -9.11 -7.22 -3.27
C TYR A 7 -9.09 -5.85 -3.94
N PHE A 8 -10.07 -5.65 -4.83
CA PHE A 8 -10.17 -4.42 -5.59
C PHE A 8 -10.92 -3.39 -4.73
N ASN A 9 -10.43 -2.16 -4.74
CA ASN A 9 -11.22 -1.07 -4.17
C ASN A 9 -12.47 -0.85 -5.03
N LEU A 10 -13.65 -0.96 -4.42
CA LEU A 10 -14.90 -0.83 -5.16
C LEU A 10 -15.15 0.62 -5.58
N GLY A 11 -15.35 0.80 -6.88
CA GLY A 11 -15.76 2.03 -7.53
C GLY A 11 -16.48 1.71 -8.83
N ARG A 12 -17.01 2.73 -9.51
CA ARG A 12 -17.76 2.53 -10.76
C ARG A 12 -16.93 1.79 -11.82
N SER A 13 -15.68 2.19 -12.04
CA SER A 13 -14.82 1.54 -13.03
C SER A 13 -14.48 0.08 -12.66
N THR A 14 -14.22 -0.24 -11.39
CA THR A 14 -13.89 -1.63 -10.98
C THR A 14 -15.12 -2.55 -10.92
N TYR A 15 -16.31 -2.00 -10.70
CA TYR A 15 -17.58 -2.70 -10.87
C TYR A 15 -17.88 -2.96 -12.35
N ASN A 16 -17.89 -1.91 -13.19
CA ASN A 16 -18.15 -2.06 -14.64
C ASN A 16 -17.18 -3.03 -15.30
N ALA A 17 -15.90 -3.00 -14.91
CA ALA A 17 -14.89 -3.93 -15.37
C ALA A 17 -15.28 -5.40 -15.13
N ARG A 18 -15.95 -5.69 -14.01
CA ARG A 18 -16.39 -7.04 -13.65
C ARG A 18 -17.65 -7.45 -14.38
N ILE A 19 -18.61 -6.52 -14.50
CA ILE A 19 -19.84 -6.75 -15.28
C ILE A 19 -19.50 -7.06 -16.74
N ASN A 20 -18.56 -6.32 -17.32
CA ASN A 20 -18.10 -6.51 -18.69
C ASN A 20 -17.09 -7.68 -18.86
N GLY A 21 -16.82 -8.45 -17.80
CA GLY A 21 -15.93 -9.62 -17.87
C GLY A 21 -14.44 -9.32 -18.08
N PHE A 22 -14.00 -8.07 -17.97
CA PHE A 22 -12.59 -7.67 -18.08
C PHE A 22 -11.75 -8.16 -16.89
N VAL A 23 -12.36 -8.24 -15.71
CA VAL A 23 -11.71 -8.72 -14.50
C VAL A 23 -12.59 -9.75 -13.79
N ASN A 24 -11.94 -10.61 -13.02
CA ASN A 24 -12.58 -11.50 -12.06
C ASN A 24 -11.78 -11.33 -10.76
N PRO A 25 -12.07 -10.36 -9.89
CA PRO A 25 -11.24 -10.11 -8.70
C PRO A 25 -11.40 -11.23 -7.67
N ASP A 26 -10.50 -11.29 -6.67
CA ASP A 26 -10.66 -12.25 -5.57
C ASP A 26 -11.68 -11.75 -4.51
N GLY A 27 -12.16 -10.52 -4.70
CA GLY A 27 -13.08 -9.81 -3.84
C GLY A 27 -12.97 -8.30 -3.99
N TYR A 28 -13.86 -7.59 -3.30
CA TYR A 28 -13.95 -6.14 -3.27
C TYR A 28 -13.89 -5.62 -1.85
N LEU A 29 -13.21 -4.48 -1.68
CA LEU A 29 -13.21 -3.71 -0.44
C LEU A 29 -13.94 -2.38 -0.65
N LEU A 30 -14.88 -2.07 0.25
CA LEU A 30 -15.55 -0.77 0.29
C LEU A 30 -15.50 -0.21 1.72
N SER A 31 -15.05 1.03 1.82
CA SER A 31 -14.93 1.76 3.08
C SER A 31 -16.19 2.56 3.38
N VAL A 32 -16.64 2.60 4.64
CA VAL A 32 -17.92 3.23 5.05
C VAL A 32 -18.11 4.66 4.55
N HIS A 33 -17.06 5.48 4.59
CA HIS A 33 -17.10 6.87 4.13
C HIS A 33 -17.37 7.02 2.62
N ARG A 34 -17.33 5.92 1.87
CA ARG A 34 -17.60 5.84 0.43
C ARG A 34 -18.98 5.32 0.10
N TYR A 35 -19.80 4.98 1.11
CA TYR A 35 -21.11 4.40 0.89
C TYR A 35 -22.03 5.45 0.28
N THR A 36 -22.53 5.14 -0.90
CA THR A 36 -23.61 5.85 -1.57
C THR A 36 -24.68 4.81 -1.92
N PRO A 37 -25.95 5.19 -2.14
CA PRO A 37 -26.98 4.24 -2.56
C PRO A 37 -26.54 3.37 -3.75
N GLN A 38 -25.88 4.00 -4.73
CA GLN A 38 -25.32 3.29 -5.89
C GLN A 38 -24.22 2.29 -5.52
N ARG A 39 -23.26 2.65 -4.66
CA ARG A 39 -22.16 1.73 -4.28
C ARG A 39 -22.64 0.59 -3.38
N ILE A 40 -23.63 0.84 -2.54
CA ILE A 40 -24.29 -0.21 -1.77
C ILE A 40 -24.96 -1.19 -2.74
N LYS A 41 -25.71 -0.68 -3.73
CA LYS A 41 -26.29 -1.52 -4.80
C LYS A 41 -25.22 -2.37 -5.49
N PHE A 42 -24.08 -1.77 -5.89
CA PHE A 42 -22.97 -2.52 -6.49
C PHE A 42 -22.47 -3.65 -5.58
N CYS A 43 -22.27 -3.41 -4.28
CA CYS A 43 -21.85 -4.46 -3.35
C CYS A 43 -22.85 -5.62 -3.29
N LEU A 44 -24.14 -5.29 -3.18
CA LEU A 44 -25.20 -6.30 -3.05
C LEU A 44 -25.31 -7.13 -4.34
N GLU A 45 -25.28 -6.47 -5.49
CA GLU A 45 -25.30 -7.13 -6.80
C GLU A 45 -24.08 -8.03 -6.99
N LEU A 46 -22.87 -7.54 -6.72
CA LEU A 46 -21.64 -8.34 -6.78
C LEU A 46 -21.69 -9.55 -5.83
N GLY A 47 -22.23 -9.37 -4.62
CA GLY A 47 -22.35 -10.45 -3.64
C GLY A 47 -23.42 -11.49 -3.99
N LEU A 48 -24.55 -11.07 -4.57
CA LEU A 48 -25.70 -11.94 -4.86
C LEU A 48 -25.61 -12.60 -6.23
N GLU A 49 -25.28 -11.84 -7.27
CA GLU A 49 -25.30 -12.31 -8.66
C GLU A 49 -23.97 -12.95 -9.09
N PHE A 50 -22.87 -12.52 -8.48
CA PHE A 50 -21.52 -12.95 -8.87
C PHE A 50 -20.77 -13.72 -7.78
N ASP A 51 -21.41 -13.94 -6.61
CA ASP A 51 -20.83 -14.55 -5.40
C ASP A 51 -19.50 -13.91 -4.94
N GLU A 52 -19.28 -12.64 -5.27
CA GLU A 52 -18.04 -11.95 -4.96
C GLU A 52 -17.84 -11.80 -3.45
N LEU A 53 -16.58 -11.79 -3.02
CA LEU A 53 -16.26 -11.51 -1.63
C LEU A 53 -16.35 -10.01 -1.36
N ILE A 54 -17.28 -9.60 -0.49
CA ILE A 54 -17.41 -8.22 -0.05
C ILE A 54 -16.74 -8.01 1.32
N PHE A 55 -15.78 -7.09 1.37
CA PHE A 55 -15.01 -6.71 2.56
C PHE A 55 -15.36 -5.27 2.97
N ALA A 56 -15.97 -5.10 4.14
CA ALA A 56 -16.26 -3.79 4.71
C ALA A 56 -15.03 -3.22 5.45
N ASP A 57 -14.54 -2.06 5.02
CA ASP A 57 -13.53 -1.28 5.73
C ASP A 57 -14.19 -0.29 6.71
N ASN A 58 -13.51 0.10 7.79
CA ASN A 58 -14.04 0.88 8.92
C ASN A 58 -14.11 2.40 8.65
N GLY A 59 -13.50 2.90 7.56
CA GLY A 59 -13.60 4.31 7.17
C GLY A 59 -12.64 5.27 7.87
N PHE A 60 -11.80 4.79 8.78
CA PHE A 60 -10.97 5.65 9.64
C PHE A 60 -9.86 6.39 8.88
N PHE A 61 -9.54 5.98 7.65
CA PHE A 61 -8.63 6.72 6.77
C PHE A 61 -9.05 8.20 6.56
N LYS A 62 -10.36 8.52 6.58
CA LYS A 62 -10.84 9.92 6.50
C LYS A 62 -10.36 10.74 7.70
N HIS A 63 -10.37 10.15 8.90
CA HIS A 63 -9.92 10.80 10.13
C HIS A 63 -8.39 10.96 10.18
N ILE A 64 -7.64 10.00 9.62
CA ILE A 64 -6.19 10.15 9.42
C ILE A 64 -5.91 11.39 8.56
N ASN A 65 -6.61 11.56 7.43
CA ASN A 65 -6.42 12.72 6.56
C ASN A 65 -6.84 14.05 7.21
N LEU A 66 -7.86 14.03 8.07
CA LEU A 66 -8.28 15.21 8.82
C LEU A 66 -7.18 15.66 9.79
N LEU A 67 -6.63 14.74 10.59
CA LEU A 67 -5.50 15.03 11.47
C LEU A 67 -4.27 15.50 10.69
N LYS A 68 -3.98 14.86 9.54
CA LYS A 68 -2.90 15.31 8.65
C LYS A 68 -3.09 16.75 8.22
N LYS A 69 -4.26 17.09 7.69
CA LYS A 69 -4.56 18.45 7.21
C LYS A 69 -4.41 19.50 8.31
N GLU A 70 -4.88 19.21 9.51
CA GLU A 70 -4.84 20.12 10.66
C GLU A 70 -3.41 20.36 11.18
N PHE A 71 -2.61 19.29 11.31
CA PHE A 71 -1.29 19.36 11.94
C PHE A 71 -0.12 19.48 10.95
N ASN A 72 -0.37 19.52 9.64
CA ASN A 72 0.69 19.61 8.63
C ASN A 72 1.55 20.87 8.79
N ASN A 73 0.90 22.01 9.08
CA ASN A 73 1.59 23.31 9.25
C ASN A 73 2.48 23.34 10.49
N LEU A 74 2.21 22.50 11.49
CA LEU A 74 3.02 22.39 12.71
C LEU A 74 4.13 21.33 12.58
N SER A 75 3.87 20.23 11.87
CA SER A 75 4.85 19.15 11.67
C SER A 75 5.92 19.50 10.64
N THR A 76 5.56 20.17 9.54
CA THR A 76 6.49 20.48 8.44
C THR A 76 7.70 21.32 8.89
N PRO A 77 7.55 22.40 9.69
CA PRO A 77 8.69 23.17 10.18
C PRO A 77 9.62 22.37 11.12
N LEU A 78 9.08 21.42 11.89
CA LEU A 78 9.89 20.54 12.75
C LEU A 78 10.67 19.52 11.92
N LEU A 79 10.04 18.94 10.88
CA LEU A 79 10.72 18.05 9.94
C LEU A 79 11.85 18.77 9.21
N LYS A 80 11.66 20.04 8.85
CA LYS A 80 12.72 20.86 8.24
C LYS A 80 13.92 21.00 9.19
N GLN A 81 13.70 21.29 10.47
CA GLN A 81 14.77 21.34 11.48
C GLN A 81 15.52 20.01 11.60
N ILE A 82 14.80 18.87 11.60
CA ILE A 82 15.43 17.54 11.55
C ILE A 82 16.29 17.40 10.30
N THR A 83 15.74 17.73 9.13
CA THR A 83 16.45 17.62 7.84
C THR A 83 17.71 18.49 7.80
N ASP A 84 17.66 19.69 8.37
CA ASP A 84 18.80 20.60 8.43
C ASP A 84 19.90 20.05 9.37
N ILE A 85 19.53 19.39 10.48
CA ILE A 85 20.48 18.68 11.35
C ILE A 85 21.08 17.47 10.60
N GLU A 86 20.26 16.65 9.95
CA GLU A 86 20.72 15.49 9.17
C GLU A 86 21.72 15.86 8.07
N ARG A 87 21.55 17.04 7.45
CA ARG A 87 22.52 17.58 6.48
C ARG A 87 23.84 17.92 7.12
N SER A 88 23.83 18.46 8.34
CA SER A 88 25.06 18.80 9.07
C SER A 88 25.80 17.56 9.59
N LEU A 89 25.08 16.47 9.84
CA LEU A 89 25.62 15.19 10.31
C LEU A 89 26.08 14.27 9.16
N ASP A 90 25.60 14.49 7.94
CA ASP A 90 25.75 13.59 6.78
C ASP A 90 25.15 12.18 6.97
N HIS A 91 24.28 11.99 7.96
CA HIS A 91 23.51 10.76 8.18
C HIS A 91 22.10 11.07 8.69
N SER A 92 21.21 10.08 8.78
CA SER A 92 19.91 10.28 9.43
C SER A 92 20.06 10.42 10.94
N ILE A 93 19.26 11.29 11.53
CA ILE A 93 19.41 11.64 12.95
C ILE A 93 19.01 10.45 13.82
N TYR A 94 19.89 10.05 14.72
CA TYR A 94 19.60 8.99 15.67
C TYR A 94 18.74 9.51 16.83
N PRO A 95 17.98 8.63 17.52
CA PRO A 95 17.10 9.05 18.61
C PRO A 95 17.80 9.87 19.72
N ASN A 96 19.07 9.58 19.98
CA ASN A 96 19.88 10.26 21.00
C ASN A 96 20.41 11.63 20.58
N GLU A 97 20.47 11.89 19.27
CA GLU A 97 21.03 13.12 18.69
C GLU A 97 19.97 14.22 18.52
N VAL A 98 18.69 13.87 18.58
CA VAL A 98 17.61 14.86 18.54
C VAL A 98 17.76 15.86 19.70
N PRO A 99 17.93 17.17 19.41
CA PRO A 99 18.08 18.19 20.44
C PRO A 99 16.91 18.20 21.41
N THR A 100 17.17 18.44 22.70
CA THR A 100 16.15 18.39 23.75
C THR A 100 14.98 19.33 23.46
N GLU A 101 15.23 20.55 22.99
CA GLU A 101 14.17 21.51 22.65
C GLU A 101 13.27 20.99 21.50
N LEU A 102 13.89 20.46 20.43
CA LEU A 102 13.16 19.89 19.29
C LEU A 102 12.35 18.65 19.70
N ARG A 103 12.91 17.83 20.58
CA ARG A 103 12.22 16.67 21.18
C ARG A 103 10.98 17.11 21.97
N GLU A 104 11.06 18.18 22.75
CA GLU A 104 9.90 18.73 23.48
C GLU A 104 8.83 19.28 22.53
N LYS A 105 9.22 20.00 21.46
CA LYS A 105 8.28 20.46 20.43
C LYS A 105 7.50 19.30 19.81
N TYR A 106 8.16 18.20 19.48
CA TYR A 106 7.48 16.99 19.00
C TYR A 106 6.59 16.34 20.07
N ARG A 107 7.00 16.32 21.35
CA ARG A 107 6.17 15.80 22.44
C ARG A 107 4.87 16.59 22.60
N ILE A 108 4.95 17.91 22.55
CA ILE A 108 3.79 18.81 22.55
C ILE A 108 2.89 18.52 21.35
N LEU A 109 3.46 18.44 20.14
CA LEU A 109 2.70 18.16 18.92
C LEU A 109 1.96 16.81 18.99
N ILE A 110 2.62 15.74 19.44
CA ILE A 110 2.00 14.42 19.62
C ILE A 110 0.85 14.47 20.63
N ASN A 111 0.99 15.24 21.72
CA ASN A 111 -0.07 15.40 22.70
C ASN A 111 -1.27 16.17 22.10
N ASN A 112 -1.03 17.21 21.31
CA ASN A 112 -2.10 17.94 20.61
C ASN A 112 -2.87 17.03 19.64
N ILE A 113 -2.14 16.22 18.86
CA ILE A 113 -2.75 15.22 17.95
C ILE A 113 -3.57 14.21 18.74
N LYS A 114 -3.04 13.70 19.87
CA LYS A 114 -3.76 12.76 20.74
C LYS A 114 -5.04 13.37 21.32
N ASN A 115 -5.00 14.64 21.74
CA ASN A 115 -6.17 15.35 22.27
C ASN A 115 -7.23 15.54 21.18
N LYS A 116 -6.82 15.97 19.99
CA LYS A 116 -7.74 16.10 18.85
C LYS A 116 -8.34 14.76 18.44
N LEU A 117 -7.54 13.71 18.35
CA LEU A 117 -8.02 12.36 18.10
C LEU A 117 -9.06 11.95 19.16
N SER A 118 -8.79 12.22 20.43
CA SER A 118 -9.73 11.90 21.52
C SER A 118 -11.06 12.66 21.38
N SER A 119 -11.06 13.90 20.88
CA SER A 119 -12.28 14.66 20.53
C SER A 119 -13.05 13.97 19.39
N ILE A 120 -12.37 13.66 18.29
CA ILE A 120 -12.96 12.97 17.13
C ILE A 120 -13.57 11.64 17.56
N GLU A 121 -12.86 10.89 18.40
CA GLU A 121 -13.31 9.57 18.86
C GLU A 121 -14.54 9.61 19.77
N LYS A 122 -14.84 10.75 20.42
CA LYS A 122 -16.09 10.94 21.19
C LYS A 122 -17.30 11.12 20.28
N GLU A 123 -17.09 11.67 19.08
CA GLU A 123 -18.14 11.85 18.06
C GLU A 123 -18.44 10.54 17.30
N ILE A 124 -17.48 9.60 17.27
CA ILE A 124 -17.64 8.31 16.60
C ILE A 124 -18.35 7.31 17.52
N ILE A 125 -19.62 7.06 17.23
CA ILE A 125 -20.43 6.00 17.83
C ILE A 125 -20.07 4.65 17.17
N PRO A 126 -19.42 3.70 17.88
CA PRO A 126 -19.00 2.42 17.31
C PRO A 126 -20.15 1.61 16.69
N GLU A 127 -21.32 1.63 17.32
CA GLU A 127 -22.53 0.93 16.91
C GLU A 127 -23.00 1.40 15.53
N ASN A 128 -22.90 2.71 15.28
CA ASN A 128 -23.20 3.28 13.97
C ASN A 128 -22.23 2.77 12.90
N THR A 129 -20.93 2.65 13.24
CA THR A 129 -19.94 2.13 12.27
C THR A 129 -20.26 0.69 11.88
N VAL A 130 -20.56 -0.18 12.85
CA VAL A 130 -20.93 -1.58 12.58
C VAL A 130 -22.25 -1.67 11.80
N SER A 131 -23.26 -0.89 12.18
CA SER A 131 -24.54 -0.81 11.48
C SER A 131 -24.37 -0.38 10.03
N GLU A 132 -23.57 0.66 9.79
CA GLU A 132 -23.25 1.09 8.43
C GLU A 132 -22.53 -0.02 7.65
N GLN A 133 -21.49 -0.65 8.21
CA GLN A 133 -20.77 -1.75 7.56
C GLN A 133 -21.71 -2.90 7.15
N ASN A 134 -22.74 -3.20 7.94
CA ASN A 134 -23.73 -4.24 7.64
C ASN A 134 -24.60 -3.94 6.41
N LYS A 135 -24.74 -2.67 5.98
CA LYS A 135 -25.56 -2.29 4.80
C LYS A 135 -25.12 -2.96 3.51
N ILE A 136 -23.86 -3.43 3.43
CA ILE A 136 -23.32 -4.11 2.25
C ILE A 136 -23.23 -5.64 2.42
N ASN A 137 -23.85 -6.19 3.46
CA ASN A 137 -23.85 -7.61 3.81
C ASN A 137 -22.45 -8.28 3.68
N PRO A 138 -21.43 -7.76 4.40
CA PRO A 138 -20.06 -8.16 4.17
C PRO A 138 -19.78 -9.62 4.58
N LYS A 139 -18.94 -10.32 3.79
CA LYS A 139 -18.34 -11.61 4.19
C LYS A 139 -17.18 -11.40 5.18
N ARG A 140 -16.61 -10.18 5.24
CA ARG A 140 -15.52 -9.77 6.13
C ARG A 140 -15.65 -8.32 6.54
N LEU A 141 -15.22 -7.97 7.75
CA LEU A 141 -15.18 -6.59 8.21
C LEU A 141 -13.86 -6.24 8.91
N ILE A 142 -13.40 -5.01 8.70
CA ILE A 142 -12.31 -4.40 9.46
C ILE A 142 -12.93 -3.80 10.72
N CYS A 143 -12.45 -4.22 11.89
CA CYS A 143 -12.86 -3.62 13.16
C CYS A 143 -12.33 -2.18 13.27
N ARG A 144 -12.89 -1.42 14.22
CA ARG A 144 -12.33 -0.11 14.60
C ARG A 144 -10.84 -0.23 14.95
N GLU A 145 -10.05 0.76 14.52
CA GLU A 145 -8.60 0.83 14.73
C GLU A 145 -8.21 2.00 15.65
N ASP A 146 -7.01 1.93 16.25
CA ASP A 146 -6.34 3.11 16.82
C ASP A 146 -5.44 3.75 15.75
N ILE A 147 -5.90 4.88 15.20
CA ILE A 147 -5.24 5.56 14.08
C ILE A 147 -4.04 6.43 14.47
N LEU A 148 -3.70 6.58 15.76
CA LEU A 148 -2.70 7.57 16.16
C LEU A 148 -1.36 7.34 15.45
N LEU A 149 -0.85 6.10 15.44
CA LEU A 149 0.45 5.80 14.84
C LEU A 149 0.45 6.03 13.33
N ALA A 150 -0.64 5.68 12.63
CA ALA A 150 -0.78 5.95 11.20
C ALA A 150 -0.85 7.46 10.92
N SER A 151 -1.48 8.24 11.79
CA SER A 151 -1.48 9.71 11.72
C SER A 151 -0.09 10.31 11.96
N LEU A 152 0.68 9.79 12.91
CA LEU A 152 2.06 10.25 13.16
C LEU A 152 2.96 9.98 11.95
N ILE A 153 2.95 8.76 11.40
CA ILE A 153 3.67 8.42 10.16
C ILE A 153 3.23 9.35 9.02
N GLY A 154 1.92 9.56 8.87
CA GLY A 154 1.36 10.41 7.82
C GLY A 154 1.74 11.89 7.93
N LEU A 155 2.21 12.34 9.09
CA LEU A 155 2.73 13.67 9.40
C LEU A 155 4.26 13.72 9.43
N SER A 156 4.95 12.65 9.02
CA SER A 156 6.41 12.50 9.13
C SER A 156 6.93 12.71 10.57
N ILE A 157 6.13 12.34 11.56
CA ILE A 157 6.53 12.35 12.97
C ILE A 157 6.99 10.95 13.31
N GLU A 158 8.31 10.76 13.41
CA GLU A 158 8.86 9.50 13.88
C GLU A 158 8.79 9.43 15.40
N PRO A 159 8.12 8.41 15.96
CA PRO A 159 8.08 8.22 17.41
C PRO A 159 9.47 8.02 18.06
N GLU A 160 10.47 7.71 17.26
CA GLU A 160 11.88 7.67 17.67
C GLU A 160 12.40 9.03 18.12
N TYR A 161 11.98 10.12 17.45
CA TYR A 161 12.43 11.49 17.79
C TYR A 161 12.06 11.89 19.22
N VAL A 162 11.00 11.30 19.76
CA VAL A 162 10.44 11.62 21.08
C VAL A 162 10.79 10.61 22.18
N LYS A 163 11.54 9.55 21.85
CA LYS A 163 11.91 8.46 22.76
C LYS A 163 10.71 7.90 23.54
N LYS A 164 9.60 7.61 22.86
CA LYS A 164 8.41 7.03 23.55
C LYS A 164 8.75 5.65 24.12
N TYR A 165 8.35 5.42 25.36
CA TYR A 165 8.48 4.12 26.01
C TYR A 165 7.65 3.04 25.31
N SER A 166 8.07 1.78 25.43
CA SER A 166 7.34 0.62 24.89
C SER A 166 5.87 0.59 25.34
N SER A 167 5.58 1.06 26.55
CA SER A 167 4.22 1.17 27.11
C SER A 167 3.28 2.03 26.26
N PHE A 168 3.79 3.05 25.55
CA PHE A 168 3.01 3.86 24.62
C PHE A 168 2.43 3.00 23.50
N TYR A 169 3.25 2.19 22.82
CA TYR A 169 2.80 1.32 21.73
C TYR A 169 1.96 0.15 22.24
N THR A 170 2.33 -0.45 23.36
CA THR A 170 1.57 -1.54 23.98
C THR A 170 0.15 -1.09 24.34
N TYR A 171 -0.02 0.12 24.89
CA TYR A 171 -1.34 0.66 25.18
C TYR A 171 -2.23 0.77 23.93
N ARG A 172 -1.66 1.22 22.80
CA ARG A 172 -2.38 1.34 21.52
C ARG A 172 -2.84 -0.02 21.01
N ASN A 173 -1.99 -1.03 21.06
CA ASN A 173 -2.34 -2.37 20.62
C ASN A 173 -3.34 -3.07 21.56
N LYS A 174 -3.28 -2.82 22.87
CA LYS A 174 -4.34 -3.24 23.82
C LYS A 174 -5.69 -2.61 23.46
N ARG A 175 -5.70 -1.34 23.08
CA ARG A 175 -6.91 -0.64 22.66
C ARG A 175 -7.49 -1.24 21.37
N SER A 176 -6.66 -1.54 20.37
CA SER A 176 -7.09 -2.24 19.15
C SER A 176 -7.63 -3.64 19.44
N ALA A 177 -6.96 -4.44 20.28
CA ALA A 177 -7.46 -5.75 20.69
C ALA A 177 -8.82 -5.66 21.42
N ARG A 178 -9.00 -4.65 22.26
CA ARG A 178 -10.29 -4.37 22.91
C ARG A 178 -11.39 -4.01 21.90
N PHE A 179 -11.09 -3.25 20.85
CA PHE A 179 -12.07 -2.94 19.80
C PHE A 179 -12.51 -4.20 19.06
N TYR A 180 -11.59 -5.11 18.74
CA TYR A 180 -11.90 -6.40 18.18
C TYR A 180 -12.78 -7.23 19.14
N ASN A 181 -12.39 -7.33 20.42
CA ASN A 181 -13.14 -8.09 21.43
C ASN A 181 -14.57 -7.57 21.63
N ASN A 182 -14.75 -6.25 21.67
CA ASN A 182 -16.06 -5.61 21.74
C ASN A 182 -16.91 -5.87 20.49
N THR A 183 -16.28 -5.99 19.32
CA THR A 183 -16.99 -6.34 18.08
C THR A 183 -17.48 -7.79 18.15
N ILE A 184 -16.60 -8.76 18.47
CA ILE A 184 -16.98 -10.18 18.51
C ILE A 184 -17.98 -10.51 19.62
N SER A 185 -17.95 -9.78 20.74
CA SER A 185 -18.93 -9.90 21.83
C SER A 185 -20.24 -9.16 21.55
N LYS A 186 -20.39 -8.56 20.37
CA LYS A 186 -21.56 -7.78 19.95
C LYS A 186 -21.86 -6.56 20.82
N LYS A 187 -20.87 -6.07 21.58
CA LYS A 187 -21.00 -4.82 22.37
C LYS A 187 -21.27 -3.61 21.47
N TYR A 188 -20.76 -3.63 20.24
CA TYR A 188 -21.03 -2.61 19.21
C TYR A 188 -22.22 -2.96 18.29
N GLY A 189 -23.10 -3.86 18.74
CA GLY A 189 -24.24 -4.33 17.96
C GLY A 189 -23.95 -5.60 17.13
N LYS A 190 -24.98 -6.08 16.44
CA LYS A 190 -24.89 -7.23 15.52
C LYS A 190 -23.99 -6.86 14.33
N TYR A 191 -23.09 -7.76 13.94
CA TYR A 191 -22.22 -7.60 12.77
C TYR A 191 -22.37 -8.78 11.82
N PHE A 192 -22.00 -8.59 10.54
CA PHE A 192 -21.95 -9.65 9.53
C PHE A 192 -20.52 -9.93 9.06
N GLY A 193 -20.22 -11.19 8.74
CA GLY A 193 -18.91 -11.60 8.23
C GLY A 193 -17.86 -11.83 9.31
N LYS A 194 -16.63 -12.09 8.86
CA LYS A 194 -15.49 -12.38 9.74
C LYS A 194 -14.76 -11.08 10.14
N PRO A 195 -14.63 -10.74 11.43
CA PRO A 195 -13.96 -9.52 11.86
C PRO A 195 -12.44 -9.66 11.81
N TYR A 196 -11.76 -8.55 11.51
CA TYR A 196 -10.30 -8.39 11.50
C TYR A 196 -9.89 -7.31 12.49
N GLY A 197 -9.05 -7.68 13.46
CA GLY A 197 -8.45 -6.72 14.40
C GLY A 197 -7.32 -5.95 13.75
N VAL A 198 -7.30 -4.63 13.88
CA VAL A 198 -6.31 -3.78 13.21
C VAL A 198 -5.10 -3.53 14.10
N ILE A 199 -3.92 -3.85 13.59
CA ILE A 199 -2.63 -3.61 14.24
C ILE A 199 -2.08 -2.25 13.85
N SER A 200 -1.47 -1.58 14.82
CA SER A 200 -0.72 -0.34 14.60
C SER A 200 0.71 -0.50 15.13
N ALA A 201 1.69 -0.25 14.27
CA ALA A 201 3.12 -0.31 14.58
C ALA A 201 3.90 0.64 13.68
N VAL A 202 5.12 1.01 14.08
CA VAL A 202 5.97 1.96 13.34
C VAL A 202 7.38 1.42 13.02
N ASP A 203 7.81 0.40 13.75
CA ASP A 203 9.12 -0.24 13.69
C ASP A 203 8.99 -1.74 14.07
N TYR A 204 10.11 -2.47 14.08
CA TYR A 204 10.12 -3.90 14.43
C TYR A 204 9.67 -4.16 15.89
N ASP A 205 10.11 -3.35 16.85
CA ASP A 205 9.87 -3.61 18.28
C ASP A 205 8.42 -3.32 18.69
N SER A 206 7.85 -2.21 18.20
CA SER A 206 6.43 -1.89 18.38
C SER A 206 5.55 -2.95 17.69
N ALA A 207 5.97 -3.44 16.52
CA ALA A 207 5.31 -4.52 15.80
C ALA A 207 5.38 -5.87 16.54
N PHE A 208 6.53 -6.23 17.12
CA PHE A 208 6.69 -7.41 17.95
C PHE A 208 5.73 -7.38 19.15
N ASN A 209 5.67 -6.25 19.85
CA ASN A 209 4.74 -6.07 20.96
C ASN A 209 3.27 -6.16 20.49
N ALA A 210 2.95 -5.59 19.33
CA ALA A 210 1.62 -5.65 18.75
C ALA A 210 1.18 -7.09 18.42
N GLY A 211 2.04 -7.86 17.74
CA GLY A 211 1.78 -9.26 17.40
C GLY A 211 1.55 -10.11 18.64
N LYS A 212 2.38 -9.93 19.67
CA LYS A 212 2.24 -10.61 20.97
C LYS A 212 0.92 -10.26 21.66
N GLU A 213 0.53 -8.98 21.69
CA GLU A 213 -0.73 -8.54 22.30
C GLU A 213 -1.96 -9.10 21.57
N MET A 214 -1.94 -9.14 20.23
CA MET A 214 -3.03 -9.73 19.45
C MET A 214 -3.16 -11.24 19.68
N ALA A 215 -2.03 -11.96 19.74
CA ALA A 215 -2.03 -13.39 20.07
C ALA A 215 -2.56 -13.66 21.48
N LYS A 216 -2.17 -12.83 22.47
CA LYS A 216 -2.68 -12.89 23.84
C LYS A 216 -4.20 -12.75 23.93
N ASN A 217 -4.78 -11.91 23.08
CA ASN A 217 -6.22 -11.68 23.03
C ASN A 217 -6.95 -12.62 22.05
N ASN A 218 -6.31 -13.70 21.59
CA ASN A 218 -6.89 -14.67 20.66
C ASN A 218 -7.42 -14.05 19.34
N VAL A 219 -6.84 -12.93 18.91
CA VAL A 219 -7.19 -12.29 17.63
C VAL A 219 -6.53 -13.09 16.51
N ARG A 220 -7.32 -13.84 15.74
CA ARG A 220 -6.82 -14.74 14.69
C ARG A 220 -6.82 -14.14 13.29
N ASN A 221 -7.67 -13.15 13.05
CA ASN A 221 -7.75 -12.42 11.79
C ASN A 221 -7.23 -11.01 12.04
N LEU A 222 -6.16 -10.62 11.37
CA LEU A 222 -5.45 -9.37 11.60
C LEU A 222 -5.45 -8.52 10.35
N ALA A 223 -5.55 -7.21 10.50
CA ALA A 223 -5.31 -6.26 9.44
C ALA A 223 -4.20 -5.29 9.84
N LEU A 224 -3.46 -4.79 8.86
CA LEU A 224 -2.40 -3.80 9.07
C LEU A 224 -2.55 -2.65 8.07
N GLY A 225 -2.78 -1.45 8.60
CA GLY A 225 -2.73 -0.19 7.83
C GLY A 225 -1.32 0.12 7.38
N VAL A 226 -0.97 -0.13 6.12
CA VAL A 226 0.33 0.24 5.54
C VAL A 226 0.26 1.42 4.57
N GLY A 227 -0.94 1.93 4.26
CA GLY A 227 -1.11 3.07 3.36
C GLY A 227 -0.30 4.31 3.76
N ALA A 228 -0.18 4.61 5.06
CA ALA A 228 0.67 5.70 5.55
C ALA A 228 2.17 5.40 5.34
N SER A 229 2.60 4.18 5.68
CA SER A 229 3.99 3.72 5.47
C SER A 229 4.39 3.72 4.00
N MET A 230 3.49 3.33 3.11
CA MET A 230 3.73 3.29 1.66
C MET A 230 3.75 4.68 1.02
N ALA A 231 3.11 5.66 1.65
CA ALA A 231 3.15 7.07 1.25
C ALA A 231 4.31 7.85 1.88
N ASP A 232 5.12 7.21 2.73
CA ASP A 232 6.29 7.83 3.34
C ASP A 232 7.38 8.08 2.28
N ASN A 233 7.84 9.33 2.23
CA ASN A 233 8.90 9.80 1.33
C ASN A 233 10.22 10.08 2.05
N ASN A 234 10.28 9.83 3.36
CA ASN A 234 11.50 9.98 4.15
C ASN A 234 12.52 8.90 3.81
N TRP A 235 13.78 9.22 4.09
CA TRP A 235 14.94 8.37 3.86
C TRP A 235 15.64 8.11 5.19
N THR A 236 16.30 6.97 5.30
CA THR A 236 16.97 6.54 6.54
C THR A 236 18.15 5.65 6.21
N ASP A 237 19.24 5.77 6.94
CA ASP A 237 20.43 4.89 6.89
C ASP A 237 20.55 4.04 8.15
N TYR A 238 19.47 3.90 8.93
CA TYR A 238 19.44 2.99 10.07
C TYR A 238 18.04 2.45 10.31
N TYR A 239 17.94 1.41 11.14
CA TYR A 239 16.71 0.97 11.78
C TYR A 239 16.94 0.53 13.23
N ILE A 240 15.86 0.43 14.00
CA ILE A 240 15.90 -0.10 15.37
C ILE A 240 15.37 -1.53 15.38
N LYS A 241 16.16 -2.44 15.95
CA LYS A 241 15.77 -3.83 16.22
C LYS A 241 16.20 -4.22 17.61
N GLN A 242 15.27 -4.71 18.43
CA GLN A 242 15.53 -5.11 19.81
C GLN A 242 16.27 -4.01 20.61
N LYS A 243 15.82 -2.76 20.44
CA LYS A 243 16.39 -1.54 21.02
C LYS A 243 17.81 -1.19 20.60
N LYS A 244 18.39 -1.91 19.64
CA LYS A 244 19.70 -1.60 19.06
C LYS A 244 19.52 -0.87 17.74
N ILE A 245 20.36 0.15 17.52
CA ILE A 245 20.50 0.79 16.22
C ILE A 245 21.29 -0.16 15.33
N VAL A 246 20.78 -0.42 14.15
CA VAL A 246 21.48 -1.12 13.08
C VAL A 246 21.70 -0.13 11.96
N GLU A 247 22.96 0.23 11.74
CA GLU A 247 23.38 1.15 10.69
C GLU A 247 23.37 0.46 9.33
N LEU A 248 23.07 1.23 8.30
CA LEU A 248 23.07 0.85 6.90
C LEU A 248 24.20 1.59 6.19
N PRO A 249 24.88 0.95 5.23
CA PRO A 249 25.95 1.57 4.46
C PRO A 249 25.49 2.70 3.53
N ARG A 250 24.17 2.96 3.45
CA ARG A 250 23.58 4.04 2.64
C ARG A 250 22.14 4.31 3.04
N LYS A 251 21.67 5.53 2.75
CA LYS A 251 20.26 5.92 2.90
C LYS A 251 19.36 5.13 1.94
N VAL A 252 18.24 4.63 2.48
CA VAL A 252 17.17 3.96 1.74
C VAL A 252 15.83 4.64 1.96
N PRO A 253 14.87 4.53 1.03
CA PRO A 253 13.51 5.00 1.27
C PRO A 253 12.90 4.23 2.43
N ARG A 254 12.45 4.93 3.48
CA ARG A 254 11.96 4.33 4.72
C ARG A 254 10.78 3.38 4.49
N ARG A 255 9.92 3.66 3.50
CA ARG A 255 8.82 2.76 3.09
C ARG A 255 9.25 1.33 2.72
N SER A 256 10.46 1.19 2.15
CA SER A 256 11.02 -0.12 1.72
C SER A 256 11.58 -0.92 2.90
N LEU A 257 11.93 -0.23 3.99
CA LEU A 257 12.50 -0.80 5.20
C LEU A 257 11.44 -1.05 6.27
N ARG A 258 10.64 -0.01 6.58
CA ARG A 258 9.61 -0.03 7.61
C ARG A 258 8.59 -1.15 7.39
N THR A 259 8.10 -1.32 6.17
CA THR A 259 7.03 -2.28 5.89
C THR A 259 7.49 -3.72 6.18
N PRO A 260 8.60 -4.23 5.62
CA PRO A 260 9.13 -5.55 5.99
C PRO A 260 9.41 -5.69 7.50
N LEU A 261 10.03 -4.68 8.15
CA LEU A 261 10.32 -4.72 9.59
C LEU A 261 9.07 -4.88 10.44
N ILE A 262 8.02 -4.10 10.15
CA ILE A 262 6.75 -4.17 10.88
C ILE A 262 6.12 -5.56 10.69
N VAL A 263 6.06 -6.05 9.45
CA VAL A 263 5.41 -7.35 9.17
C VAL A 263 6.17 -8.48 9.86
N LYS A 264 7.49 -8.46 9.78
CA LYS A 264 8.36 -9.44 10.44
C LYS A 264 8.21 -9.38 11.96
N GLY A 265 8.23 -8.18 12.53
CA GLY A 265 7.98 -7.97 13.96
C GLY A 265 6.64 -8.53 14.41
N ILE A 266 5.55 -8.27 13.68
CA ILE A 266 4.21 -8.81 14.01
C ILE A 266 4.22 -10.34 14.00
N CYS A 267 4.80 -10.97 12.97
CA CYS A 267 4.89 -12.43 12.88
C CYS A 267 5.68 -13.03 14.04
N ASP A 268 6.85 -12.48 14.34
CA ASP A 268 7.73 -12.96 15.41
C ASP A 268 7.07 -12.76 16.78
N GLY A 269 6.42 -11.63 16.98
CA GLY A 269 5.66 -11.32 18.19
C GLY A 269 4.49 -12.29 18.40
N TYR A 270 3.69 -12.53 17.35
CA TYR A 270 2.56 -13.45 17.41
C TYR A 270 3.02 -14.88 17.72
N TYR A 271 4.04 -15.35 17.00
CA TYR A 271 4.62 -16.68 17.18
C TYR A 271 5.24 -16.86 18.56
N SER A 272 5.85 -15.82 19.12
CA SER A 272 6.46 -15.88 20.46
C SER A 272 5.47 -16.24 21.56
N TRP A 273 4.18 -15.92 21.40
CA TRP A 273 3.16 -16.12 22.44
C TRP A 273 2.59 -17.54 22.47
N ASN A 274 2.25 -18.11 21.31
CA ASN A 274 1.51 -19.38 21.24
C ASN A 274 2.06 -20.37 20.20
N LYS A 275 3.26 -20.12 19.65
CA LYS A 275 3.90 -20.92 18.58
C LYS A 275 3.01 -21.12 17.35
N LYS A 276 2.07 -20.21 17.10
CA LYS A 276 1.18 -20.19 15.92
C LYS A 276 1.39 -18.90 15.15
N TYR A 277 0.79 -18.85 13.96
CA TYR A 277 0.71 -17.66 13.13
C TYR A 277 -0.73 -17.17 13.06
N PRO A 278 -0.98 -15.90 12.69
CA PRO A 278 -2.32 -15.44 12.40
C PRO A 278 -3.00 -16.35 11.38
N SER A 279 -4.28 -16.64 11.58
CA SER A 279 -5.07 -17.45 10.65
C SER A 279 -5.30 -16.68 9.35
N LYS A 280 -5.58 -15.38 9.45
CA LYS A 280 -5.76 -14.50 8.30
C LYS A 280 -5.04 -13.18 8.52
N PHE A 281 -4.46 -12.64 7.47
CA PHE A 281 -3.81 -11.34 7.49
C PHE A 281 -4.23 -10.50 6.29
N HIS A 282 -4.63 -9.26 6.53
CA HIS A 282 -5.02 -8.32 5.50
C HIS A 282 -4.16 -7.06 5.52
N PHE A 283 -3.50 -6.77 4.40
CA PHE A 283 -2.73 -5.56 4.21
C PHE A 283 -3.60 -4.45 3.63
N LEU A 284 -3.87 -3.44 4.47
CA LEU A 284 -4.66 -2.27 4.09
C LEU A 284 -3.77 -1.25 3.36
N GLY A 285 -3.96 -1.13 2.04
CA GLY A 285 -3.26 -0.16 1.20
C GLY A 285 -1.88 -0.59 0.67
N LEU A 286 -1.61 -1.89 0.51
CA LEU A 286 -0.36 -2.41 -0.06
C LEU A 286 -0.50 -2.75 -1.55
N GLY A 287 -0.06 -1.84 -2.42
CA GLY A 287 -0.14 -2.03 -3.88
C GLY A 287 1.19 -2.01 -4.62
N SER A 288 2.31 -1.99 -3.90
CA SER A 288 3.65 -2.11 -4.50
C SER A 288 3.95 -3.58 -4.74
N GLN A 289 4.16 -3.97 -6.01
CA GLN A 289 4.38 -5.36 -6.41
C GLN A 289 5.54 -6.02 -5.63
N ILE A 290 6.71 -5.38 -5.59
CA ILE A 290 7.87 -5.92 -4.86
C ILE A 290 7.61 -6.07 -3.35
N MET A 291 6.84 -5.16 -2.74
CA MET A 291 6.50 -5.26 -1.32
C MET A 291 5.42 -6.31 -1.04
N ILE A 292 4.46 -6.52 -1.95
CA ILE A 292 3.48 -7.62 -1.87
C ILE A 292 4.25 -8.94 -1.81
N LEU A 293 5.25 -9.12 -2.66
CA LEU A 293 6.07 -10.33 -2.71
C LEU A 293 6.85 -10.55 -1.40
N ILE A 294 7.59 -9.54 -0.94
CA ILE A 294 8.38 -9.61 0.31
C ILE A 294 7.47 -9.87 1.52
N CYS A 295 6.34 -9.17 1.63
CA CYS A 295 5.40 -9.38 2.74
C CYS A 295 4.75 -10.78 2.66
N SER A 296 4.50 -11.30 1.46
CA SER A 296 3.97 -12.66 1.28
C SER A 296 4.93 -13.73 1.76
N LEU A 297 6.24 -13.53 1.54
CA LEU A 297 7.30 -14.41 2.06
C LEU A 297 7.35 -14.38 3.60
N ILE A 298 7.27 -13.20 4.21
CA ILE A 298 7.20 -13.09 5.69
C ILE A 298 5.97 -13.83 6.23
N MET A 299 4.82 -13.64 5.57
CA MET A 299 3.53 -14.18 5.97
C MET A 299 3.28 -15.62 5.49
N HIS A 300 4.27 -16.34 4.95
CA HIS A 300 4.05 -17.64 4.30
C HIS A 300 3.49 -18.72 5.24
N LYS A 301 3.61 -18.57 6.57
CA LYS A 301 2.99 -19.52 7.53
C LYS A 301 1.55 -19.16 7.92
N THR A 302 1.04 -18.01 7.47
CA THR A 302 -0.36 -17.62 7.66
C THR A 302 -1.25 -18.29 6.62
N ARG A 303 -2.38 -18.85 7.08
CA ARG A 303 -3.29 -19.63 6.23
C ARG A 303 -3.94 -18.82 5.12
N GLU A 304 -4.14 -17.53 5.31
CA GLU A 304 -4.69 -16.65 4.28
C GLU A 304 -4.10 -15.24 4.38
N VAL A 305 -3.55 -14.75 3.27
CA VAL A 305 -2.97 -13.42 3.15
C VAL A 305 -3.72 -12.67 2.06
N SER A 306 -4.14 -11.45 2.36
CA SER A 306 -4.86 -10.63 1.40
C SER A 306 -4.35 -9.21 1.39
N PHE A 307 -4.53 -8.52 0.27
CA PHE A 307 -4.07 -7.17 0.05
C PHE A 307 -5.18 -6.35 -0.58
N ASP A 308 -5.21 -5.06 -0.32
CA ASP A 308 -5.93 -4.10 -1.16
C ASP A 308 -5.04 -2.88 -1.41
N ALA A 309 -5.33 -2.16 -2.49
CA ALA A 309 -4.74 -0.84 -2.67
C ALA A 309 -5.59 0.04 -3.59
N THR A 310 -5.59 1.35 -3.30
CA THR A 310 -6.06 2.36 -4.25
C THR A 310 -4.98 2.81 -5.22
N SER A 311 -3.72 2.40 -5.02
CA SER A 311 -2.60 2.83 -5.87
C SER A 311 -2.76 2.40 -7.33
N PRO A 312 -3.24 1.21 -7.71
CA PRO A 312 -3.38 0.88 -9.14
C PRO A 312 -4.32 1.83 -9.90
N ILE A 313 -5.35 2.35 -9.22
CA ILE A 313 -6.29 3.35 -9.75
C ILE A 313 -5.60 4.71 -9.86
N LYS A 314 -4.99 5.19 -8.77
CA LYS A 314 -4.33 6.50 -8.73
C LYS A 314 -3.14 6.56 -9.71
N ASP A 315 -2.31 5.53 -9.70
CA ASP A 315 -1.15 5.38 -10.57
C ASP A 315 -1.61 5.35 -12.04
N GLY A 316 -2.69 4.61 -12.36
CA GLY A 316 -3.25 4.62 -13.72
C GLY A 316 -3.71 6.02 -14.17
N PHE A 317 -4.32 6.81 -13.28
CA PHE A 317 -4.71 8.19 -13.58
C PHE A 317 -3.52 9.14 -13.74
N MET A 318 -2.39 8.83 -13.10
CA MET A 318 -1.13 9.56 -13.21
C MET A 318 -0.25 9.09 -14.38
N GLY A 319 -0.73 8.15 -15.21
CA GLY A 319 0.04 7.62 -16.33
C GLY A 319 1.16 6.66 -15.91
N LEU A 320 1.02 6.00 -14.76
CA LEU A 320 1.93 4.93 -14.33
C LEU A 320 1.33 3.57 -14.71
N ILE A 321 2.15 2.74 -15.35
CA ILE A 321 1.79 1.42 -15.88
C ILE A 321 2.65 0.38 -15.19
N TYR A 322 2.04 -0.72 -14.76
CA TYR A 322 2.71 -1.79 -14.02
C TYR A 322 3.21 -2.87 -14.97
N PHE A 323 4.33 -3.50 -14.62
CA PHE A 323 4.97 -4.57 -15.37
C PHE A 323 5.36 -5.70 -14.42
N ASN A 324 5.36 -6.92 -14.94
CA ASN A 324 5.87 -8.13 -14.29
C ASN A 324 7.13 -8.68 -14.97
N LYS A 325 7.46 -8.18 -16.17
CA LYS A 325 8.65 -8.53 -16.95
C LYS A 325 9.33 -7.27 -17.53
N PRO A 326 10.67 -7.20 -17.55
CA PRO A 326 11.60 -8.15 -16.93
C PRO A 326 11.58 -8.11 -15.39
N ALA A 327 10.89 -7.13 -14.78
CA ALA A 327 10.81 -7.00 -13.33
C ALA A 327 9.45 -6.43 -12.87
N GLU A 328 9.13 -6.68 -11.60
CA GLU A 328 7.96 -6.16 -10.91
C GLU A 328 8.08 -4.66 -10.59
N LYS A 329 7.75 -3.80 -11.56
CA LYS A 329 7.89 -2.34 -11.40
C LYS A 329 6.76 -1.55 -12.03
N LYS A 330 6.64 -0.30 -11.58
CA LYS A 330 5.82 0.72 -12.21
C LYS A 330 6.70 1.66 -13.04
N VAL A 331 6.24 1.96 -14.25
CA VAL A 331 6.96 2.82 -15.20
C VAL A 331 6.00 3.91 -15.69
N SER A 332 6.50 5.13 -15.84
CA SER A 332 5.68 6.22 -16.37
C SER A 332 5.45 6.05 -17.87
N ALA A 333 4.27 6.43 -18.36
CA ALA A 333 3.93 6.47 -19.77
C ALA A 333 4.94 7.29 -20.58
N ARG A 334 5.51 8.34 -19.99
CA ARG A 334 6.59 9.15 -20.59
C ARG A 334 7.89 8.37 -20.77
N THR A 335 8.29 7.60 -19.77
CA THR A 335 9.46 6.74 -19.85
C THR A 335 9.26 5.64 -20.90
N LEU A 336 8.06 5.06 -20.95
CA LEU A 336 7.72 4.07 -21.98
C LEU A 336 7.72 4.69 -23.37
N SER A 337 7.09 5.86 -23.55
CA SER A 337 7.09 6.56 -24.84
C SER A 337 8.51 6.79 -25.34
N LEU A 338 9.41 7.26 -24.47
CA LEU A 338 10.83 7.42 -24.84
C LEU A 338 11.49 6.10 -25.27
N MET A 339 11.18 5.01 -24.57
CA MET A 339 11.73 3.68 -24.88
C MET A 339 11.26 3.19 -26.25
N PHE A 340 9.97 3.31 -26.55
CA PHE A 340 9.39 2.91 -27.84
C PHE A 340 9.86 3.81 -28.98
N CYS A 341 10.00 5.11 -28.76
CA CYS A 341 10.61 6.04 -29.74
C CYS A 341 12.07 5.69 -30.09
N LYS A 342 12.84 5.17 -29.13
CA LYS A 342 14.28 4.90 -29.32
C LYS A 342 14.58 3.54 -29.95
N ASN A 343 13.64 2.61 -29.87
CA ASN A 343 13.86 1.22 -30.22
C ASN A 343 12.78 0.81 -31.24
N PRO A 344 13.05 0.92 -32.55
CA PRO A 344 12.07 0.61 -33.58
C PRO A 344 11.56 -0.84 -33.51
N ASP A 345 12.38 -1.76 -32.99
CA ASP A 345 12.01 -3.18 -32.83
C ASP A 345 11.18 -3.46 -31.55
N SER A 346 10.89 -2.44 -30.73
CA SER A 346 10.13 -2.63 -29.49
C SER A 346 8.63 -2.67 -29.74
N GLU A 347 7.99 -3.78 -29.38
CA GLU A 347 6.55 -3.95 -29.47
C GLU A 347 5.90 -4.15 -28.10
N TRP A 348 4.64 -3.69 -27.99
CA TRP A 348 3.84 -3.94 -26.80
C TRP A 348 3.32 -5.38 -26.76
N GLY A 349 3.96 -6.23 -25.96
CA GLY A 349 3.63 -7.66 -25.87
C GLY A 349 2.63 -8.08 -24.78
N CYS A 350 1.88 -7.17 -24.14
CA CYS A 350 0.97 -7.58 -23.05
C CYS A 350 -0.35 -8.16 -23.58
N ASN A 351 -0.62 -9.43 -23.24
CA ASN A 351 -1.83 -10.17 -23.65
C ASN A 351 -2.99 -10.10 -22.63
N CYS A 352 -3.04 -9.07 -21.77
CA CYS A 352 -4.13 -8.95 -20.80
C CYS A 352 -5.45 -8.54 -21.48
N LYS A 353 -6.60 -8.87 -20.88
CA LYS A 353 -7.92 -8.57 -21.45
C LYS A 353 -8.12 -7.09 -21.79
N TYR A 354 -7.54 -6.19 -20.99
CA TYR A 354 -7.58 -4.75 -21.28
C TYR A 354 -6.74 -4.37 -22.50
N CYS A 355 -5.53 -4.90 -22.64
CA CYS A 355 -4.69 -4.62 -23.82
C CYS A 355 -5.35 -5.16 -25.09
N LYS A 356 -5.91 -6.38 -25.04
CA LYS A 356 -6.66 -6.98 -26.15
C LYS A 356 -7.90 -6.18 -26.57
N HIS A 357 -8.52 -5.48 -25.63
CA HIS A 357 -9.69 -4.64 -25.91
C HIS A 357 -9.29 -3.23 -26.39
N TYR A 358 -8.21 -2.66 -25.85
CA TYR A 358 -7.80 -1.29 -26.12
C TYR A 358 -7.08 -1.16 -27.48
N LEU A 359 -6.12 -2.03 -27.75
CA LEU A 359 -5.25 -1.95 -28.94
C LEU A 359 -5.99 -1.98 -30.28
N PRO A 360 -7.04 -2.79 -30.49
CA PRO A 360 -7.78 -2.76 -31.76
C PRO A 360 -8.48 -1.42 -32.03
N ASN A 361 -8.90 -0.71 -30.99
CA ASN A 361 -9.55 0.60 -31.11
C ASN A 361 -8.54 1.75 -31.23
N TYR A 362 -7.32 1.54 -30.72
CA TYR A 362 -6.24 2.51 -30.68
C TYR A 362 -4.90 1.79 -30.95
N PRO A 363 -4.61 1.45 -32.21
CA PRO A 363 -3.39 0.73 -32.56
C PRO A 363 -2.15 1.61 -32.36
N PHE A 364 -1.02 0.96 -32.06
CA PHE A 364 0.27 1.63 -32.08
C PHE A 364 0.72 1.87 -33.53
N ASP A 365 1.35 3.02 -33.75
CA ASP A 365 2.13 3.33 -34.95
C ASP A 365 3.58 3.58 -34.50
N TYR A 366 4.37 2.51 -34.51
CA TYR A 366 5.75 2.56 -34.02
C TYR A 366 6.66 3.38 -34.94
N GLU A 367 6.42 3.33 -36.25
CA GLU A 367 7.18 4.09 -37.24
C GLU A 367 6.97 5.59 -37.02
N GLN A 368 5.72 6.04 -36.91
CA GLN A 368 5.41 7.44 -36.62
C GLN A 368 5.97 7.89 -35.26
N ALA A 369 6.05 7.01 -34.26
CA ALA A 369 6.66 7.33 -32.98
C ALA A 369 8.18 7.58 -33.10
N VAL A 370 8.86 6.80 -33.94
CA VAL A 370 10.30 6.98 -34.26
C VAL A 370 10.51 8.25 -35.09
N GLU A 371 9.69 8.49 -36.12
CA GLU A 371 9.73 9.72 -36.90
C GLU A 371 9.54 10.96 -36.04
N TRP A 372 8.55 10.94 -35.14
CA TRP A 372 8.33 12.03 -34.18
C TRP A 372 9.57 12.28 -33.32
N TYR A 373 10.27 11.22 -32.88
CA TYR A 373 11.47 11.34 -32.07
C TYR A 373 12.62 12.01 -32.82
N GLU A 374 12.82 11.64 -34.07
CA GLU A 374 13.82 12.23 -34.96
C GLU A 374 13.51 13.71 -35.27
N GLN A 375 12.26 14.04 -35.59
CA GLN A 375 11.81 15.40 -35.90
C GLN A 375 11.85 16.37 -34.70
N ASN A 376 11.92 15.86 -33.47
CA ASN A 376 11.91 16.66 -32.25
C ASN A 376 13.28 16.71 -31.55
N ASP A 377 14.37 16.60 -32.33
CA ASP A 377 15.76 16.66 -31.85
C ASP A 377 16.10 15.58 -30.81
N ARG A 378 15.52 14.37 -30.97
CA ARG A 378 15.83 13.19 -30.15
C ARG A 378 15.84 13.48 -28.65
N PRO A 379 14.75 14.00 -28.06
CA PRO A 379 14.76 14.56 -26.72
C PRO A 379 15.21 13.53 -25.67
N LYS A 380 16.05 13.96 -24.72
CA LYS A 380 16.51 13.08 -23.62
C LYS A 380 15.38 12.61 -22.69
N LYS A 381 14.24 13.30 -22.72
CA LYS A 381 13.04 13.01 -21.90
C LYS A 381 11.76 13.38 -22.65
N ILE A 382 10.73 12.54 -22.51
CA ILE A 382 9.37 12.88 -22.93
C ILE A 382 8.66 13.64 -21.81
N LEU A 383 8.11 14.80 -22.14
CA LEU A 383 7.39 15.67 -21.20
C LEU A 383 5.88 15.46 -21.33
N ALA A 384 5.13 15.86 -20.29
CA ALA A 384 3.67 15.82 -20.29
C ALA A 384 3.07 16.45 -21.57
N LYS A 385 3.60 17.62 -21.97
CA LYS A 385 3.14 18.36 -23.15
C LYS A 385 3.25 17.58 -24.46
N HIS A 386 4.20 16.64 -24.57
CA HIS A 386 4.36 15.81 -25.78
C HIS A 386 3.30 14.70 -25.87
N LEU A 387 2.68 14.35 -24.75
CA LEU A 387 1.66 13.29 -24.67
C LEU A 387 0.24 13.85 -24.60
N LYS A 388 0.08 15.17 -24.57
CA LYS A 388 -1.22 15.83 -24.54
C LYS A 388 -1.83 15.91 -25.93
N GLY A 389 -3.17 15.88 -25.98
CA GLY A 389 -3.92 16.01 -27.22
C GLY A 389 -4.04 14.69 -27.99
N ASN A 390 -4.30 14.80 -29.30
CA ASN A 390 -4.58 13.68 -30.19
C ASN A 390 -3.81 13.76 -31.52
N ILE A 391 -2.63 14.40 -31.54
CA ILE A 391 -1.80 14.55 -32.75
C ILE A 391 -0.33 14.23 -32.43
N GLY A 392 0.38 13.54 -33.34
CA GLY A 392 1.80 13.21 -33.18
C GLY A 392 2.04 12.05 -32.20
N LEU A 393 2.93 12.21 -31.22
CA LEU A 393 3.27 11.15 -30.26
C LEU A 393 2.08 10.52 -29.49
N PRO A 394 1.06 11.28 -29.04
CA PRO A 394 -0.15 10.72 -28.46
C PRO A 394 -0.91 9.82 -29.44
N GLU A 395 -0.93 10.13 -30.75
CA GLU A 395 -1.64 9.36 -31.77
C GLU A 395 -0.91 8.06 -32.10
N SER A 396 0.41 8.14 -32.33
CA SER A 396 1.27 6.97 -32.55
C SER A 396 1.38 6.05 -31.34
N LEU A 397 1.45 6.59 -30.13
CA LEU A 397 1.54 5.83 -28.88
C LEU A 397 0.29 6.01 -27.99
N PRO A 398 -0.90 5.54 -28.43
CA PRO A 398 -2.18 5.86 -27.79
C PRO A 398 -2.25 5.45 -26.33
N MET A 399 -1.72 4.27 -25.97
CA MET A 399 -1.72 3.76 -24.59
C MET A 399 -0.87 4.61 -23.64
N PHE A 400 0.07 5.38 -24.17
CA PHE A 400 0.95 6.25 -23.40
C PHE A 400 0.50 7.71 -23.40
N SER A 401 -0.50 8.08 -24.20
CA SER A 401 -1.05 9.44 -24.24
C SER A 401 -1.58 9.95 -22.88
N GLU A 402 -1.67 11.27 -22.73
CA GLU A 402 -2.21 11.98 -21.56
C GLU A 402 -3.31 12.98 -22.00
N PRO A 403 -4.42 12.52 -22.61
CA PRO A 403 -5.48 13.40 -23.09
C PRO A 403 -6.19 14.14 -21.94
N ASP A 404 -6.46 15.43 -22.13
CA ASP A 404 -7.07 16.28 -21.10
C ASP A 404 -8.58 15.99 -20.89
N LYS A 405 -9.30 15.59 -21.96
CA LYS A 405 -10.75 15.29 -21.96
C LYS A 405 -11.15 14.28 -23.06
N GLY A 406 -12.43 13.91 -23.11
CA GLY A 406 -13.02 13.07 -24.16
C GLY A 406 -12.98 11.57 -23.89
N GLN A 407 -13.54 10.78 -24.81
CA GLN A 407 -13.69 9.33 -24.68
C GLN A 407 -12.34 8.61 -24.51
N ARG A 408 -11.34 8.98 -25.33
CA ARG A 408 -9.97 8.44 -25.24
C ARG A 408 -9.37 8.54 -23.84
N ARG A 409 -9.64 9.63 -23.11
CA ARG A 409 -9.21 9.80 -21.71
C ARG A 409 -9.89 8.83 -20.77
N THR A 410 -11.17 8.55 -20.98
CA THR A 410 -11.91 7.54 -20.21
C THR A 410 -11.32 6.16 -20.48
N ASP A 411 -11.18 5.81 -21.76
CA ASP A 411 -10.72 4.47 -22.18
C ASP A 411 -9.31 4.18 -21.70
N ILE A 412 -8.38 5.15 -21.83
CA ILE A 412 -7.00 4.95 -21.39
C ILE A 412 -6.90 4.85 -19.86
N ARG A 413 -7.77 5.53 -19.12
CA ARG A 413 -7.82 5.45 -17.65
C ARG A 413 -8.34 4.10 -17.20
N ASP A 414 -9.42 3.63 -17.81
CA ASP A 414 -9.99 2.32 -17.52
C ASP A 414 -9.02 1.21 -17.93
N TRP A 415 -8.34 1.35 -19.08
CA TRP A 415 -7.26 0.45 -19.50
C TRP A 415 -6.12 0.42 -18.48
N ARG A 416 -5.52 1.56 -18.13
CA ARG A 416 -4.37 1.63 -17.18
C ARG A 416 -4.74 1.05 -15.83
N MET A 417 -5.87 1.47 -15.28
CA MET A 417 -6.38 0.95 -14.01
C MET A 417 -6.53 -0.57 -14.09
N GLY A 418 -7.21 -1.06 -15.11
CA GLY A 418 -7.49 -2.47 -15.32
C GLY A 418 -6.22 -3.32 -15.48
N HIS A 419 -5.32 -2.89 -16.37
CA HIS A 419 -4.02 -3.50 -16.59
C HIS A 419 -3.21 -3.57 -15.29
N ASN A 420 -3.11 -2.47 -14.54
CA ASN A 420 -2.36 -2.43 -13.28
C ASN A 420 -2.90 -3.44 -12.25
N HIS A 421 -4.23 -3.60 -12.16
CA HIS A 421 -4.82 -4.62 -11.28
C HIS A 421 -4.52 -6.05 -11.78
N ILE A 422 -4.57 -6.31 -13.09
CA ILE A 422 -4.22 -7.62 -13.64
C ILE A 422 -2.75 -7.96 -13.35
N MET A 423 -1.84 -7.00 -13.43
CA MET A 423 -0.42 -7.24 -13.11
C MET A 423 -0.25 -7.69 -11.65
N ILE A 424 -0.89 -7.01 -10.69
CA ILE A 424 -0.87 -7.46 -9.28
C ILE A 424 -1.51 -8.84 -9.13
N LYS A 425 -2.66 -9.08 -9.78
CA LYS A 425 -3.33 -10.38 -9.70
C LYS A 425 -2.45 -11.50 -10.22
N ASN A 426 -1.73 -11.26 -11.32
CA ASN A 426 -0.78 -12.23 -11.87
C ASN A 426 0.34 -12.51 -10.89
N LEU A 427 0.92 -11.48 -10.26
CA LEU A 427 1.92 -11.65 -9.20
C LEU A 427 1.38 -12.49 -8.04
N VAL A 428 0.18 -12.21 -7.54
CA VAL A 428 -0.45 -12.98 -6.45
C VAL A 428 -0.63 -14.46 -6.83
N LYS A 429 -1.01 -14.75 -8.08
CA LYS A 429 -1.06 -16.13 -8.59
C LYS A 429 0.32 -16.78 -8.69
N GLU A 430 1.35 -16.05 -9.07
CA GLU A 430 2.72 -16.56 -9.11
C GLU A 430 3.26 -16.86 -7.71
N ILE A 431 2.92 -16.03 -6.72
CA ILE A 431 3.20 -16.28 -5.30
C ILE A 431 2.54 -17.58 -4.86
N GLU A 432 1.24 -17.76 -5.13
CA GLU A 432 0.49 -18.99 -4.79
C GLU A 432 1.14 -20.25 -5.40
N LYS A 433 1.54 -20.18 -6.68
CA LYS A 433 2.24 -21.29 -7.35
C LYS A 433 3.56 -21.67 -6.67
N ASN A 434 4.19 -20.72 -5.98
CA ASN A 434 5.46 -20.90 -5.30
C ASN A 434 5.31 -21.02 -3.77
N ASP A 435 4.11 -21.25 -3.22
CA ASP A 435 3.83 -21.10 -1.77
C ASP A 435 4.71 -21.94 -0.82
N LYS A 436 5.30 -23.04 -1.30
CA LYS A 436 6.28 -23.79 -0.50
C LYS A 436 7.46 -22.88 -0.13
N GLU A 437 7.80 -22.81 1.16
CA GLU A 437 8.77 -21.83 1.71
C GLU A 437 10.06 -21.69 0.88
N MET A 438 10.69 -22.80 0.52
CA MET A 438 11.93 -22.80 -0.29
C MET A 438 11.72 -22.25 -1.70
N ASN A 439 10.58 -22.56 -2.33
CA ASN A 439 10.24 -22.05 -3.65
C ASN A 439 9.91 -20.56 -3.57
N LEU A 440 9.11 -20.13 -2.59
CA LEU A 440 8.75 -18.73 -2.40
C LEU A 440 9.98 -17.87 -2.10
N LYS A 441 10.92 -18.39 -1.30
CA LYS A 441 12.20 -17.73 -1.01
C LYS A 441 13.01 -17.53 -2.28
N THR A 442 13.17 -18.59 -3.09
CA THR A 442 13.93 -18.55 -4.35
C THR A 442 13.26 -17.62 -5.37
N PHE A 443 11.94 -17.75 -5.55
CA PHE A 443 11.15 -16.88 -6.42
C PHE A 443 11.28 -15.41 -6.00
N THR A 444 11.14 -15.11 -4.71
CA THR A 444 11.29 -13.75 -4.18
C THR A 444 12.69 -13.20 -4.42
N LYS A 445 13.73 -14.01 -4.16
CA LYS A 445 15.13 -13.60 -4.40
C LYS A 445 15.34 -13.20 -5.86
N ASN A 446 14.89 -14.02 -6.80
CA ASN A 446 15.05 -13.76 -8.24
C ASN A 446 14.31 -12.47 -8.65
N LYS A 447 13.07 -12.29 -8.20
CA LYS A 447 12.30 -11.06 -8.46
C LYS A 447 12.94 -9.80 -7.86
N VAL A 448 13.60 -9.92 -6.70
CA VAL A 448 14.34 -8.82 -6.09
C VAL A 448 15.60 -8.48 -6.88
N ILE A 449 16.31 -9.48 -7.42
CA ILE A 449 17.46 -9.26 -8.32
C ILE A 449 17.00 -8.56 -9.61
N GLU A 450 15.96 -9.09 -10.28
CA GLU A 450 15.36 -8.48 -11.48
C GLU A 450 14.93 -7.02 -11.22
N TYR A 451 14.33 -6.76 -10.04
CA TYR A 451 13.96 -5.41 -9.64
C TYR A 451 15.18 -4.51 -9.42
N ALA A 452 16.22 -5.02 -8.74
CA ALA A 452 17.46 -4.30 -8.47
C ALA A 452 18.19 -3.88 -9.75
N ASP A 453 18.24 -4.77 -10.74
CA ASP A 453 18.92 -4.54 -12.03
C ASP A 453 18.20 -3.49 -12.89
N SER A 454 16.95 -3.16 -12.57
CA SER A 454 16.08 -2.32 -13.42
C SER A 454 15.59 -1.04 -12.73
N THR A 455 16.19 -0.69 -11.58
CA THR A 455 15.83 0.45 -10.73
C THR A 455 17.06 1.24 -10.29
N THR A 456 16.88 2.29 -9.48
CA THR A 456 18.01 3.07 -8.94
C THR A 456 18.64 2.38 -7.73
N ALA A 457 19.94 2.60 -7.51
CA ALA A 457 20.72 1.93 -6.47
C ALA A 457 20.07 1.96 -5.06
N PRO A 458 19.46 3.06 -4.58
CA PRO A 458 18.82 3.05 -3.26
C PRO A 458 17.51 2.25 -3.21
N HIS A 459 16.75 2.20 -4.30
CA HIS A 459 15.56 1.35 -4.39
C HIS A 459 15.94 -0.13 -4.49
N ALA A 460 16.98 -0.46 -5.25
CA ALA A 460 17.55 -1.80 -5.35
C ALA A 460 18.03 -2.31 -3.99
N TYR A 461 18.78 -1.48 -3.27
CA TYR A 461 19.27 -1.81 -1.93
C TYR A 461 18.12 -1.95 -0.92
N GLY A 462 17.13 -1.06 -0.95
CA GLY A 462 15.94 -1.16 -0.10
C GLY A 462 15.12 -2.44 -0.33
N ALA A 463 14.95 -2.88 -1.59
CA ALA A 463 14.28 -4.15 -1.89
C ALA A 463 15.09 -5.36 -1.41
N SER A 464 16.41 -5.33 -1.59
CA SER A 464 17.34 -6.37 -1.11
C SER A 464 17.32 -6.50 0.41
N LEU A 465 17.35 -5.36 1.12
CA LEU A 465 17.22 -5.33 2.58
C LEU A 465 15.86 -5.86 3.04
N GLY A 466 14.77 -5.51 2.35
CA GLY A 466 13.45 -6.08 2.61
C GLY A 466 13.41 -7.61 2.47
N TYR A 467 14.10 -8.17 1.46
CA TYR A 467 14.25 -9.62 1.32
C TYR A 467 15.09 -10.23 2.45
N SER A 468 16.23 -9.63 2.80
CA SER A 468 17.05 -10.06 3.94
C SER A 468 16.25 -10.09 5.24
N ILE A 469 15.40 -9.08 5.47
CA ILE A 469 14.46 -9.04 6.59
C ILE A 469 13.49 -10.23 6.55
N ALA A 470 12.93 -10.51 5.38
CA ALA A 470 11.97 -11.59 5.21
C ALA A 470 12.52 -12.97 5.55
N ILE A 471 13.80 -13.21 5.25
CA ILE A 471 14.47 -14.49 5.52
C ILE A 471 15.23 -14.52 6.86
N GLY A 472 15.17 -13.44 7.65
CA GLY A 472 15.80 -13.38 8.98
C GLY A 472 17.30 -13.08 8.98
N GLN A 473 17.86 -12.51 7.91
CA GLN A 473 19.27 -12.15 7.77
C GLN A 473 19.48 -10.62 7.92
N PHE A 474 19.08 -10.06 9.07
CA PHE A 474 19.09 -8.61 9.35
C PHE A 474 19.17 -8.32 10.85
#